data_AF-A0A847AM32-F1
#
_entry.id   AF-A0A847AM32-F1
#
_cell.length_a   1.000
_cell.length_b   1.000
_cell.length_c   1.000
_cell.angle_alpha   90.00
_cell.angle_beta   90.00
_cell.angle_gamma   90.00
#
_symmetry.space_group_name_H-M   'P 1'
#
loop_
_entity.id
_entity.type
_entity.pdbx_description
1 polymer ?
#
loop_
_entity_poly.entity_id
_entity_poly.type
_entity_poly.pdbx_seq_one_letter_code
_entity_poly.pdbx_strand_id
1 'polypeptide(L)'
;EYNTSKEFLERDDPENILNYKELTKKVISFVEKGRHKLLEVLTHNILNLLMEDERVRYAKVEVDKPHALRFAKSVSVIMEKKRNI
;
A
#
# COMPACT_ATOMS: atom_id res chain seq x y z
N GLU A 1 4.62 3.55 8.25
CA GLU A 1 4.43 4.15 9.59
C GLU A 1 3.07 4.82 9.63
N TYR A 2 2.32 4.60 10.70
CA TYR A 2 1.00 5.20 10.91
C TYR A 2 0.89 5.71 12.33
N ASN A 3 0.12 6.79 12.54
CA ASN A 3 -0.06 7.38 13.87
C ASN A 3 -1.27 6.73 14.55
N THR A 4 -1.03 6.02 15.65
CA THR A 4 -2.06 5.52 16.58
C THR A 4 -1.95 6.29 17.88
N SER A 5 -3.06 6.84 18.37
CA SER A 5 -3.07 7.41 19.71
C SER A 5 -2.91 6.29 20.75
N LYS A 6 -2.18 6.57 21.84
CA LYS A 6 -1.91 5.61 22.91
C LYS A 6 -3.20 5.10 23.58
N GLU A 7 -4.22 5.95 23.64
CA GLU A 7 -5.54 5.61 24.20
C GLU A 7 -6.26 4.48 23.44
N PHE A 8 -6.03 4.34 22.13
CA PHE A 8 -6.70 3.27 21.35
C PHE A 8 -6.09 1.90 21.60
N LEU A 9 -4.78 1.84 21.85
CA LEU A 9 -4.10 0.59 22.21
C LEU A 9 -4.53 0.10 23.60
N GLU A 10 -4.82 1.02 24.51
CA GLU A 10 -5.27 0.70 25.87
C GLU A 10 -6.75 0.27 25.93
N ARG A 11 -7.56 0.67 24.96
CA ARG A 11 -9.00 0.34 24.88
C ARG A 11 -9.33 -0.87 24.01
N ASP A 12 -8.35 -1.46 23.33
CA ASP A 12 -8.52 -2.57 22.37
C ASP A 12 -9.69 -2.32 21.39
N ASP A 13 -9.80 -1.07 20.94
CA ASP A 13 -10.90 -0.61 20.09
C ASP A 13 -10.51 -0.74 18.60
N PRO A 14 -11.12 -1.67 17.84
CA PRO A 14 -10.78 -1.91 16.44
C PRO A 14 -11.28 -0.79 15.50
N GLU A 15 -12.14 0.13 15.95
CA GLU A 15 -12.73 1.14 15.06
C GLU A 15 -11.73 2.25 14.69
N ASN A 16 -10.75 2.53 15.55
CA ASN A 16 -9.84 3.66 15.38
C ASN A 16 -8.42 3.27 14.91
N ILE A 17 -8.17 1.98 14.71
CA ILE A 17 -6.90 1.47 14.16
C ILE A 17 -6.91 1.41 12.63
N LEU A 18 -5.74 1.40 12.00
CA LEU A 18 -5.62 1.21 10.57
C LEU A 18 -6.05 -0.23 10.22
N ASN A 19 -7.24 -0.38 9.64
CA ASN A 19 -7.78 -1.68 9.28
C ASN A 19 -7.07 -2.23 8.02
N TYR A 20 -6.00 -2.98 8.24
CA TYR A 20 -5.22 -3.62 7.18
C TYR A 20 -6.08 -4.55 6.31
N LYS A 21 -7.14 -5.19 6.85
CA LYS A 21 -8.04 -6.06 6.07
C LYS A 21 -8.82 -5.27 5.02
N GLU A 22 -9.40 -4.14 5.41
CA GLU A 22 -10.12 -3.28 4.46
C GLU A 22 -9.16 -2.65 3.45
N LEU A 23 -7.97 -2.24 3.89
CA LEU A 23 -6.92 -1.72 3.02
C LEU A 23 -6.47 -2.76 1.97
N THR A 24 -6.24 -4.00 2.39
CA THR A 24 -5.90 -5.11 1.50
C THR A 24 -7.00 -5.37 0.48
N LYS A 25 -8.28 -5.40 0.89
CA LYS A 25 -9.41 -5.57 -0.04
C LYS A 25 -9.49 -4.43 -1.06
N LYS A 26 -9.27 -3.18 -0.64
CA LYS A 26 -9.22 -2.02 -1.54
C LYS A 26 -8.11 -2.19 -2.58
N VAL A 27 -6.91 -2.59 -2.15
CA VAL A 27 -5.78 -2.84 -3.07
C VAL A 27 -6.13 -3.98 -4.04
N ILE A 28 -6.62 -5.12 -3.57
CA ILE A 28 -7.02 -6.25 -4.43
C ILE A 28 -8.05 -5.80 -5.47
N SER A 29 -9.14 -5.16 -5.03
CA SER A 29 -10.17 -4.69 -5.96
C SER A 29 -9.63 -3.65 -6.96
N PHE A 30 -8.67 -2.83 -6.55
CA PHE A 30 -8.04 -1.85 -7.44
C PHE A 30 -7.22 -2.55 -8.52
N VAL A 31 -6.38 -3.53 -8.13
CA VAL A 31 -5.51 -4.27 -9.06
C VAL A 31 -6.32 -5.16 -10.01
N GLU A 32 -7.35 -5.85 -9.52
CA GLU A 32 -8.16 -6.78 -10.33
C GLU A 32 -9.01 -6.06 -11.39
N LYS A 33 -9.52 -4.87 -11.08
CA LYS A 33 -10.36 -4.09 -12.01
C LYS A 33 -9.54 -3.24 -12.98
N GLY A 34 -8.29 -2.93 -12.63
CA GLY A 34 -7.43 -2.06 -13.40
C GLY A 34 -6.73 -2.79 -14.55
N ARG A 35 -6.62 -2.11 -15.71
CA ARG A 35 -5.71 -2.53 -16.78
C ARG A 35 -4.44 -1.69 -16.68
N HIS A 36 -3.39 -2.27 -16.11
CA HIS A 36 -2.10 -1.61 -15.93
C HIS A 36 -1.10 -2.09 -16.97
N LYS A 37 -0.54 -1.17 -17.75
CA LYS A 37 0.48 -1.47 -18.77
C LYS A 37 1.91 -1.46 -18.21
N LEU A 38 2.12 -0.69 -17.14
CA LEU A 38 3.43 -0.40 -16.55
C LEU A 38 3.39 -0.70 -15.05
N LEU A 39 4.49 -1.25 -14.52
CA LEU A 39 4.62 -1.54 -13.08
C LEU A 39 4.72 -0.25 -12.27
N GLU A 40 5.32 0.79 -12.83
CA GLU A 40 5.46 2.10 -12.24
C GLU A 40 4.10 2.73 -11.95
N VAL A 41 3.17 2.65 -12.92
CA VAL A 41 1.81 3.19 -12.78
C VAL A 41 1.02 2.40 -11.74
N LEU A 42 1.13 1.07 -11.75
CA LEU A 42 0.48 0.22 -10.75
C LEU A 42 0.99 0.53 -9.34
N THR A 43 2.31 0.55 -9.16
CA THR A 43 2.95 0.81 -7.86
C THR A 43 2.62 2.20 -7.34
N HIS A 44 2.66 3.21 -8.21
CA HIS A 44 2.31 4.59 -7.86
C HIS A 44 0.86 4.72 -7.40
N ASN A 45 -0.09 4.09 -8.11
CA ASN A 45 -1.49 4.17 -7.77
C ASN A 45 -1.83 3.42 -6.47
N ILE A 46 -1.22 2.25 -6.24
CA ILE A 46 -1.35 1.55 -4.96
C ILE A 46 -0.80 2.44 -3.84
N LEU A 47 0.39 3.03 -4.02
CA LEU A 47 0.99 3.92 -3.04
C LEU A 47 0.08 5.13 -2.73
N ASN A 48 -0.52 5.75 -3.75
CA ASN A 48 -1.46 6.84 -3.53
C ASN A 48 -2.72 6.39 -2.81
N LEU A 49 -3.30 5.23 -3.15
CA LEU A 49 -4.44 4.64 -2.46
C LEU A 49 -4.15 4.42 -0.96
N LEU A 50 -2.96 3.92 -0.62
CA LEU A 50 -2.57 3.76 0.80
C LEU A 50 -2.43 5.12 1.49
N MET A 51 -1.98 6.12 0.76
CA MET A 51 -1.76 7.47 1.27
C MET A 51 -3.04 8.32 1.29
N GLU A 52 -4.19 7.85 0.79
CA GLU A 52 -5.47 8.57 0.92
C GLU A 52 -5.89 8.73 2.39
N ASP A 53 -5.51 7.76 3.24
CA ASP A 53 -5.70 7.86 4.68
C ASP A 53 -4.65 8.81 5.29
N GLU A 54 -5.09 9.94 5.84
CA GLU A 54 -4.20 10.95 6.44
C GLU A 54 -3.41 10.45 7.65
N ARG A 55 -3.86 9.36 8.29
CA ARG A 55 -3.15 8.71 9.40
C ARG A 55 -1.90 7.99 8.92
N VAL A 56 -1.81 7.64 7.64
CA VAL A 56 -0.63 7.03 7.03
C VAL A 56 0.42 8.12 6.80
N ARG A 57 1.49 8.07 7.59
CA ARG A 57 2.61 9.03 7.54
C ARG A 57 3.70 8.59 6.59
N TYR A 58 3.89 7.29 6.46
CA TYR A 58 4.83 6.69 5.53
C TYR A 58 4.27 5.39 4.99
N ALA A 59 4.32 5.23 3.67
CA ALA A 59 4.00 3.99 2.98
C ALA A 59 5.13 3.65 2.00
N LYS A 60 5.42 2.36 1.89
CA LYS A 60 6.32 1.76 0.91
C LYS A 60 5.57 0.64 0.22
N VAL A 61 5.58 0.66 -1.10
CA VAL A 61 4.93 -0.34 -1.95
C VAL A 61 5.97 -0.93 -2.88
N GLU A 62 6.01 -2.26 -2.92
CA GLU A 62 6.80 -3.03 -3.87
C GLU A 62 5.84 -3.91 -4.68
N VAL A 63 5.98 -3.90 -5.99
CA VAL A 63 5.20 -4.76 -6.89
C VAL A 63 6.13 -5.61 -7.73
N ASP A 64 6.04 -6.92 -7.54
CA ASP A 64 6.76 -7.93 -8.30
C ASP A 64 6.01 -8.36 -9.56
N LYS A 65 6.76 -8.57 -10.64
CA LYS A 65 6.29 -9.23 -11.85
C LYS A 65 7.17 -10.46 -12.13
N PRO A 66 6.83 -11.61 -11.51
CA PRO A 66 7.57 -12.83 -11.75
C PRO A 66 7.50 -13.22 -13.22
N HIS A 67 8.54 -13.87 -13.72
CA HIS A 67 8.64 -14.35 -15.11
C HIS A 67 8.59 -13.27 -16.20
N ALA A 68 8.71 -11.99 -15.85
CA ALA A 68 8.78 -10.90 -16.83
C ALA A 68 10.03 -11.01 -17.73
N LEU A 69 11.13 -11.55 -17.20
CA LEU A 69 12.40 -11.74 -17.89
C LEU A 69 12.78 -13.22 -17.89
N ARG A 70 13.31 -13.70 -19.02
CA ARG A 70 13.63 -15.14 -19.21
C ARG A 70 14.67 -15.69 -18.23
N PHE A 71 15.58 -14.86 -17.74
CA PHE A 71 16.71 -15.30 -16.90
C PHE A 71 16.69 -14.74 -15.48
N ALA A 72 15.68 -13.95 -15.13
CA ALA A 72 15.53 -13.40 -13.78
C ALA A 72 14.33 -14.05 -13.08
N LYS A 73 14.45 -14.26 -11.76
CA LYS A 73 13.35 -14.79 -10.95
C LYS A 73 12.14 -13.85 -10.93
N SER A 74 12.40 -12.55 -10.82
CA SER A 74 11.39 -11.49 -10.84
C SER A 74 12.02 -10.16 -11.25
N VAL A 75 11.18 -9.19 -11.57
CA VAL A 75 11.50 -7.77 -11.59
C VAL A 75 10.49 -7.06 -10.70
N SER A 76 10.94 -6.08 -9.92
CA SER A 76 10.06 -5.30 -9.06
C SER A 76 10.26 -3.80 -9.23
N VAL A 77 9.22 -3.04 -8.92
CA VAL A 77 9.29 -1.58 -8.74
C VAL A 77 8.92 -1.29 -7.30
N ILE A 78 9.76 -0.48 -6.65
CA ILE A 78 9.56 -0.02 -5.27
C ILE A 78 9.34 1.48 -5.31
N MET A 79 8.29 1.96 -4.64
CA MET A 79 8.08 3.37 -4.39
C MET A 79 7.73 3.60 -2.92
N GLU A 80 8.17 4.74 -2.40
CA GLU A 80 7.85 5.17 -1.05
C GLU A 80 7.40 6.62 -1.01
N LYS A 81 6.55 6.94 -0.04
CA LYS A 81 6.07 8.30 0.19
C LYS A 81 6.00 8.55 1.68
N LYS A 82 6.54 9.68 2.10
CA LYS A 82 6.45 10.21 3.46
C LYS A 82 5.70 11.54 3.44
N ARG A 83 4.79 11.76 4.39
CA ARG A 83 4.21 13.08 4.62
C ARG A 83 5.22 13.90 5.40
N ASN A 84 5.68 15.00 4.82
CA ASN A 84 6.46 15.99 5.57
C ASN A 84 5.47 16.71 6.50
N ILE A 85 5.69 16.58 7.80
CA ILE A 85 4.90 17.21 8.87
C ILE A 85 5.70 18.39 9.40
#